data_AF-J9SB74-F1
#
_entry.id   AF-J9SB74-F1
#
_cell.length_a   1.000
_cell.length_b   1.000
_cell.length_c   1.000
_cell.angle_alpha   90.00
_cell.angle_beta   90.00
_cell.angle_gamma   90.00
#
_symmetry.space_group_name_H-M   'P 1'
#
loop_
_entity.id
_entity.type
_entity.pdbx_description
1 polymer ?
#
loop_
_entity_poly.entity_id
_entity_poly.type
_entity_poly.pdbx_seq_one_letter_code
_entity_poly.pdbx_strand_id
1 'polypeptide(L)'
;MGRVTGSWLSGPQIGPATGVDNEYRGQDLGLPESGPGSLATGWPRVAALLVDWLIAGGLAMAFVGFPSAHLGTTQLGIWFVMGVFAVTLFGFTPGQLVIGMRVARVDFGAERNTAEATGEQSPAAVGIVRAFFRQLLMVFLVPALINDYNGRALHDRATGTALVRTR
;
A
#
# COMPACT_ATOMS: atom_id res chain seq x y z
N MET A 1 -25.73 -26.39 9.65
CA MET A 1 -24.36 -26.40 9.11
C MET A 1 -24.41 -26.30 7.58
N GLY A 2 -24.19 -25.10 7.02
CA GLY A 2 -24.12 -24.86 5.56
C GLY A 2 -22.70 -25.05 5.01
N ARG A 3 -22.60 -25.39 3.73
CA ARG A 3 -21.47 -26.08 3.07
C ARG A 3 -20.31 -25.15 2.65
N VAL A 4 -19.07 -25.56 2.96
CA VAL A 4 -17.79 -24.92 2.58
C VAL A 4 -17.31 -25.41 1.20
N THR A 5 -18.16 -25.37 0.17
CA THR A 5 -17.85 -25.98 -1.15
C THR A 5 -17.45 -24.99 -2.24
N GLY A 6 -16.99 -23.77 -1.89
CA GLY A 6 -16.72 -22.70 -2.85
C GLY A 6 -15.26 -22.21 -2.97
N SER A 7 -14.32 -22.66 -2.15
CA SER A 7 -13.00 -22.00 -2.04
C SER A 7 -12.05 -22.25 -3.21
N TRP A 8 -12.29 -23.25 -4.05
CA TRP A 8 -11.37 -23.62 -5.14
C TRP A 8 -11.46 -22.72 -6.37
N LEU A 9 -12.59 -22.04 -6.61
CA LEU A 9 -12.73 -21.07 -7.69
C LEU A 9 -12.09 -19.71 -7.35
N SER A 10 -11.91 -19.41 -6.07
CA SER A 10 -11.46 -18.10 -5.56
C SER A 10 -9.93 -18.00 -5.42
N GLY A 11 -9.18 -19.03 -5.81
CA GLY A 11 -7.73 -19.11 -5.66
C GLY A 11 -7.27 -19.24 -4.19
N PRO A 12 -5.97 -19.42 -3.92
CA PRO A 12 -5.46 -19.50 -2.55
C PRO A 12 -5.67 -18.15 -1.83
N GLN A 13 -6.72 -18.05 -1.03
CA GLN A 13 -6.98 -16.88 -0.19
C GLN A 13 -6.29 -17.09 1.16
N ILE A 14 -5.32 -16.24 1.51
CA ILE A 14 -4.75 -16.18 2.86
C ILE A 14 -5.74 -15.43 3.78
N GLY A 15 -6.90 -16.03 4.02
CA GLY A 15 -7.96 -15.47 4.86
C GLY A 15 -7.63 -15.51 6.37
N PRO A 16 -8.39 -14.79 7.21
CA PRO A 16 -8.26 -14.90 8.65
C PRO A 16 -8.66 -16.31 9.11
N ALA A 17 -7.98 -16.83 10.14
CA ALA A 17 -8.21 -18.16 10.69
C ALA A 17 -9.65 -18.40 11.22
N THR A 18 -10.46 -17.35 11.30
CA THR A 18 -11.78 -17.33 11.97
C THR A 18 -12.99 -17.31 11.02
N GLY A 19 -12.82 -17.46 9.70
CA GLY A 19 -13.98 -17.65 8.80
C GLY A 19 -14.98 -16.49 8.79
N VAL A 20 -14.49 -15.25 8.91
CA VAL A 20 -15.32 -14.06 8.75
C VAL A 20 -15.60 -13.90 7.25
N ASP A 21 -16.85 -14.18 6.84
CA ASP A 21 -17.34 -13.88 5.49
C ASP A 21 -17.46 -12.35 5.37
N ASN A 22 -16.41 -11.70 4.88
CA ASN A 22 -16.47 -10.30 4.50
C ASN A 22 -17.33 -10.16 3.24
N GLU A 23 -18.36 -9.34 3.30
CA GLU A 23 -19.23 -8.97 2.19
C GLU A 23 -18.50 -8.09 1.17
N TYR A 24 -17.52 -7.29 1.63
CA TYR A 24 -16.67 -6.47 0.77
C TYR A 24 -15.24 -6.29 1.30
N ARG A 25 -14.35 -5.79 0.44
CA ARG A 25 -12.92 -5.60 0.76
C ARG A 25 -12.72 -4.52 1.82
N GLY A 26 -12.07 -4.87 2.92
CA GLY A 26 -11.72 -3.93 4.00
C GLY A 26 -12.77 -3.79 5.09
N GLN A 27 -13.86 -4.57 5.04
CA GLN A 27 -14.90 -4.60 6.08
C GLN A 27 -14.35 -4.96 7.47
N ASP A 28 -13.49 -5.98 7.54
CA ASP A 28 -12.77 -6.39 8.77
C ASP A 28 -11.84 -5.29 9.31
N LEU A 29 -11.44 -4.37 8.45
CA LEU A 29 -10.58 -3.25 8.78
C LEU A 29 -11.37 -1.99 9.13
N GLY A 30 -12.70 -1.99 9.06
CA GLY A 30 -13.53 -0.78 9.27
C GLY A 30 -13.40 0.26 8.15
N LEU A 31 -13.02 -0.15 6.95
CA LEU A 31 -12.88 0.74 5.80
C LEU A 31 -14.17 0.71 4.96
N PRO A 32 -14.59 1.82 4.33
CA PRO A 32 -15.77 1.83 3.47
C PRO A 32 -15.54 1.02 2.18
N GLU A 33 -16.62 0.49 1.61
CA GLU A 33 -16.60 -0.30 0.37
C GLU A 33 -16.11 0.52 -0.84
N SER A 34 -16.61 1.76 -0.96
CA SER A 34 -16.33 2.65 -2.09
C SER A 34 -16.14 4.11 -1.64
N GLY A 35 -15.54 4.91 -2.52
CA GLY A 35 -15.26 6.33 -2.26
C GLY A 35 -13.97 6.58 -1.46
N PRO A 36 -13.79 7.81 -0.94
CA PRO A 36 -12.63 8.18 -0.13
C PRO A 36 -12.52 7.29 1.13
N GLY A 37 -11.30 6.89 1.48
CA GLY A 37 -11.03 5.97 2.59
C GLY A 37 -11.17 4.49 2.25
N SER A 38 -11.78 4.13 1.10
CA SER A 38 -11.86 2.74 0.65
C SER A 38 -10.50 2.19 0.24
N LEU A 39 -10.34 0.87 0.32
CA LEU A 39 -9.12 0.20 -0.15
C LEU A 39 -8.85 0.49 -1.63
N ALA A 40 -7.62 0.89 -1.93
CA ALA A 40 -7.18 1.12 -3.30
C ALA A 40 -7.14 -0.19 -4.08
N THR A 41 -7.63 -0.17 -5.33
CA THR A 41 -7.59 -1.30 -6.27
C THR A 41 -6.20 -1.47 -6.90
N GLY A 42 -5.92 -2.65 -7.49
CA GLY A 42 -4.57 -3.00 -7.97
C GLY A 42 -3.96 -2.03 -8.99
N TRP A 43 -4.68 -1.66 -10.06
CA TRP A 43 -4.15 -0.81 -11.14
C TRP A 43 -3.65 0.58 -10.68
N PRO A 44 -4.40 1.34 -9.85
CA PRO A 44 -3.90 2.57 -9.23
C PRO A 44 -2.56 2.41 -8.51
N ARG A 45 -2.34 1.28 -7.82
CA ARG A 45 -1.06 1.00 -7.12
C ARG A 45 0.11 0.86 -8.08
N VAL A 46 -0.11 0.14 -9.19
CA VAL A 46 0.90 -0.03 -10.25
C VAL A 46 1.20 1.33 -10.90
N ALA A 47 0.17 2.12 -11.17
CA ALA A 47 0.35 3.46 -11.74
C ALA A 47 1.14 4.38 -10.80
N ALA A 48 0.85 4.39 -9.49
CA ALA A 48 1.61 5.17 -8.52
C ALA A 48 3.07 4.73 -8.43
N LEU A 49 3.31 3.41 -8.41
CA LEU A 49 4.66 2.85 -8.40
C LEU A 49 5.44 3.27 -9.66
N LEU A 50 4.80 3.22 -10.83
CA LEU A 50 5.40 3.66 -12.09
C LEU A 50 5.76 5.14 -12.06
N VAL A 51 4.88 6.01 -11.54
CA VAL A 51 5.16 7.45 -11.39
C VAL A 51 6.36 7.67 -10.48
N ASP A 52 6.40 7.03 -9.32
CA ASP A 52 7.54 7.13 -8.40
C ASP A 52 8.85 6.62 -9.05
N TRP A 53 8.76 5.55 -9.86
CA TRP A 53 9.90 5.00 -10.57
C TRP A 53 10.45 5.97 -11.62
N LEU A 54 9.57 6.64 -12.36
CA LEU A 54 9.95 7.66 -13.35
C LEU A 54 10.56 8.90 -12.70
N ILE A 55 10.00 9.36 -11.58
CA ILE A 55 10.56 10.48 -10.80
C ILE A 55 11.97 10.12 -10.33
N ALA A 56 12.15 8.95 -9.73
CA ALA A 56 13.46 8.49 -9.28
C ALA A 56 14.45 8.32 -10.44
N GLY A 57 14.00 7.84 -11.60
CA GLY A 57 14.81 7.74 -12.81
C GLY A 57 15.24 9.10 -13.35
N GLY A 58 14.33 10.08 -13.38
CA GLY A 58 14.63 11.46 -13.75
C GLY A 58 15.68 12.09 -12.83
N LEU A 59 15.53 11.92 -11.53
CA LEU A 59 16.50 12.38 -10.54
C LEU A 59 17.85 11.66 -10.69
N ALA A 60 17.84 10.34 -10.89
CA ALA A 60 19.08 9.58 -11.09
C ALA A 60 19.85 10.08 -12.31
N MET A 61 19.17 10.31 -13.45
CA MET A 61 19.80 10.89 -14.64
C MET A 61 20.38 12.28 -14.37
N ALA A 62 19.73 13.11 -13.55
CA ALA A 62 20.26 14.42 -13.16
C ALA A 62 21.53 14.31 -12.28
N PHE A 63 21.62 13.30 -11.42
CA PHE A 63 22.77 13.10 -10.54
C PHE A 63 23.99 12.45 -11.22
N VAL A 64 23.76 11.43 -12.07
CA VAL A 64 24.87 10.62 -12.65
C VAL A 64 25.00 10.71 -14.17
N GLY A 65 24.09 11.42 -14.86
CA GLY A 65 24.09 11.56 -16.32
C GLY A 65 23.60 10.30 -17.07
N PHE A 66 23.48 10.43 -18.39
CA PHE A 66 23.12 9.34 -19.30
C PHE A 66 24.06 9.30 -20.52
N PRO A 67 24.72 8.16 -20.84
CA PRO A 67 24.69 6.87 -20.15
C PRO A 67 25.63 6.82 -18.93
N SER A 68 25.23 6.11 -17.87
CA SER A 68 26.05 5.86 -16.68
C SER A 68 25.86 4.43 -16.18
N ALA A 69 26.95 3.76 -15.80
CA ALA A 69 26.89 2.41 -15.23
C ALA A 69 26.18 2.36 -13.86
N HIS A 70 26.14 3.49 -13.15
CA HIS A 70 25.53 3.59 -11.82
C HIS A 70 24.05 3.97 -11.85
N LEU A 71 23.48 4.26 -13.03
CA LEU A 71 22.12 4.80 -13.16
C LEU A 71 21.07 3.94 -12.45
N GLY A 72 21.11 2.61 -12.63
CA GLY A 72 20.16 1.70 -12.00
C GLY A 72 20.25 1.67 -10.47
N THR A 73 21.46 1.62 -9.91
CA THR A 73 21.69 1.65 -8.47
C THR A 73 21.28 2.99 -7.86
N THR A 74 21.61 4.09 -8.53
CA THR A 74 21.21 5.44 -8.11
C THR A 74 19.70 5.61 -8.16
N GLN A 75 19.04 5.15 -9.22
CA GLN A 75 17.57 5.18 -9.33
C GLN A 75 16.90 4.40 -8.20
N LEU A 76 17.36 3.18 -7.93
CA LEU A 76 16.82 2.35 -6.84
C LEU A 76 17.03 3.03 -5.48
N GLY A 77 18.22 3.58 -5.23
CA GLY A 77 18.53 4.29 -3.99
C GLY A 77 17.66 5.53 -3.77
N ILE A 78 17.50 6.36 -4.82
CA ILE A 78 16.62 7.54 -4.78
C ILE A 78 15.18 7.12 -4.53
N TRP A 79 14.67 6.14 -5.27
CA TRP A 79 13.31 5.63 -5.11
C TRP A 79 13.07 5.12 -3.69
N PHE A 80 14.03 4.39 -3.12
CA PHE A 80 13.96 3.88 -1.75
C PHE A 80 13.91 5.00 -0.72
N VAL A 81 14.87 5.94 -0.75
CA VAL A 81 14.94 7.05 0.22
C VAL A 81 13.73 7.95 0.11
N MET A 82 13.31 8.29 -1.12
CA MET A 82 12.11 9.08 -1.39
C MET A 82 10.86 8.42 -0.81
N GLY A 83 10.68 7.11 -1.03
CA GLY A 83 9.53 6.36 -0.52
C GLY A 83 9.47 6.32 1.01
N VAL A 84 10.59 6.00 1.67
CA VAL A 84 10.66 5.99 3.14
C VAL A 84 10.37 7.38 3.71
N PHE A 85 11.02 8.41 3.17
CA PHE A 85 10.87 9.79 3.65
C PHE A 85 9.43 10.30 3.47
N ALA A 86 8.87 10.15 2.27
CA ALA A 86 7.54 10.66 1.95
C ALA A 86 6.45 9.96 2.76
N VAL A 87 6.50 8.63 2.88
CA VAL A 87 5.53 7.87 3.68
C VAL A 87 5.68 8.16 5.19
N THR A 88 6.91 8.37 5.67
CA THR A 88 7.14 8.69 7.08
C THR A 88 6.52 10.04 7.47
N LEU A 89 6.71 11.07 6.64
CA LEU A 89 6.28 12.43 6.95
C LEU A 89 4.83 12.71 6.55
N PHE A 90 4.40 12.24 5.39
CA PHE A 90 3.12 12.62 4.79
C PHE A 90 2.13 11.47 4.70
N GLY A 91 2.59 10.22 4.89
CA GLY A 91 1.74 9.04 4.72
C GLY A 91 1.42 8.72 3.26
N PHE A 92 2.09 9.32 2.28
CA PHE A 92 1.97 9.00 0.86
C PHE A 92 3.28 9.26 0.12
N THR A 93 3.51 8.55 -0.99
CA THR A 93 4.58 8.87 -1.96
C THR A 93 4.09 9.90 -2.99
N PRO A 94 4.97 10.60 -3.72
CA PRO A 94 4.58 11.53 -4.78
C PRO A 94 3.65 10.89 -5.83
N GLY A 95 3.96 9.67 -6.27
CA GLY A 95 3.11 8.91 -7.19
C GLY A 95 1.76 8.54 -6.59
N GLN A 96 1.71 8.17 -5.31
CA GLN A 96 0.45 7.93 -4.61
C GLN A 96 -0.39 9.20 -4.53
N LEU A 97 0.22 10.35 -4.24
CA LEU A 97 -0.46 11.64 -4.21
C LEU A 97 -1.08 11.97 -5.58
N VAL A 98 -0.32 11.81 -6.67
CA VAL A 98 -0.78 12.04 -8.04
C VAL A 98 -1.99 11.18 -8.38
N ILE A 99 -1.94 9.89 -8.01
CA ILE A 99 -3.04 8.95 -8.28
C ILE A 99 -4.23 9.17 -7.32
N GLY A 100 -4.03 9.80 -6.17
CA GLY A 100 -5.08 10.03 -5.16
C GLY A 100 -5.19 8.88 -4.17
N MET A 101 -4.06 8.43 -3.65
CA MET A 101 -3.96 7.37 -2.65
C MET A 101 -3.08 7.82 -1.48
N ARG A 102 -3.31 7.21 -0.32
CA ARG A 102 -2.45 7.35 0.86
C ARG A 102 -2.30 6.02 1.58
N VAL A 103 -1.22 5.90 2.34
CA VAL A 103 -0.99 4.81 3.28
C VAL A 103 -1.71 5.14 4.59
N ALA A 104 -2.71 4.34 4.93
CA ALA A 104 -3.40 4.38 6.21
C ALA A 104 -2.85 3.29 7.15
N ARG A 105 -2.85 3.58 8.44
CA ARG A 105 -2.63 2.56 9.46
C ARG A 105 -3.94 1.84 9.73
N VAL A 106 -3.88 0.51 9.82
CA VAL A 106 -5.07 -0.32 10.08
C VAL A 106 -4.92 -1.18 11.32
N ASP A 107 -3.81 -1.05 12.03
CA ASP A 107 -3.46 -1.85 13.21
C ASP A 107 -4.13 -1.39 14.51
N PHE A 108 -4.81 -0.25 14.50
CA PHE A 108 -5.48 0.29 15.69
C PHE A 108 -6.89 -0.25 15.93
N GLY A 109 -7.38 -1.14 15.05
CA GLY A 109 -8.72 -1.71 15.13
C GLY A 109 -9.75 -0.99 14.24
N ALA A 110 -10.83 -1.71 13.91
CA ALA A 110 -11.84 -1.27 12.96
C ALA A 110 -12.52 0.04 13.40
N GLU A 111 -12.82 0.22 14.69
CA GLU A 111 -13.48 1.43 15.21
C GLU A 111 -12.70 2.71 14.90
N ARG A 112 -11.38 2.71 15.13
CA ARG A 112 -10.54 3.86 14.82
C ARG A 112 -10.40 4.08 13.32
N ASN A 113 -10.25 3.00 12.56
CA ASN A 113 -10.13 3.10 11.10
C ASN A 113 -11.41 3.68 10.48
N THR A 114 -12.58 3.33 11.01
CA THR A 114 -13.87 3.93 10.64
C THR A 114 -13.88 5.42 10.97
N ALA A 115 -13.44 5.82 12.17
CA ALA A 115 -13.35 7.24 12.57
C ALA A 115 -12.37 8.05 11.70
N GLU A 116 -11.26 7.44 11.26
CA GLU A 116 -10.34 8.05 10.29
C GLU A 116 -10.92 8.13 8.88
N ALA A 117 -11.78 7.18 8.49
CA ALA A 117 -12.46 7.18 7.20
C ALA A 117 -13.63 8.19 7.13
N THR A 118 -14.34 8.40 8.23
CA THR A 118 -15.42 9.40 8.36
C THR A 118 -14.89 10.81 8.60
N GLY A 119 -13.61 10.95 8.92
CA GLY A 119 -12.96 12.25 9.18
C GLY A 119 -13.15 12.77 10.61
N GLU A 120 -13.67 11.94 11.53
CA GLU A 120 -13.80 12.27 12.94
C GLU A 120 -12.44 12.31 13.66
N GLN A 121 -11.47 11.52 13.18
CA GLN A 121 -10.11 11.49 13.71
C GLN A 121 -9.06 11.79 12.64
N SER A 122 -7.97 12.42 13.08
CA SER A 122 -6.82 12.66 12.22
C SER A 122 -6.09 11.35 11.88
N PRO A 123 -5.62 11.18 10.63
CA PRO A 123 -4.88 10.00 10.23
C PRO A 123 -3.65 9.75 11.10
N ALA A 124 -3.47 8.52 11.55
CA ALA A 124 -2.30 8.18 12.33
C ALA A 124 -1.01 8.13 11.49
N ALA A 125 0.07 8.68 12.04
CA ALA A 125 1.39 8.62 11.40
C ALA A 125 1.88 7.17 11.24
N VAL A 126 2.37 6.82 10.05
CA VAL A 126 2.91 5.49 9.71
C VAL A 126 4.18 5.21 10.52
N GLY A 127 5.03 6.22 10.70
CA GLY A 127 6.30 6.12 11.41
C GLY A 127 7.43 5.51 10.55
N ILE A 128 8.67 5.87 10.89
CA ILE A 128 9.86 5.57 10.08
C ILE A 128 10.14 4.07 9.94
N VAL A 129 9.98 3.31 11.02
CA VAL A 129 10.27 1.87 11.05
C VAL A 129 9.37 1.12 10.06
N ARG A 130 8.07 1.43 10.07
CA ARG A 130 7.10 0.78 9.17
C ARG A 130 7.30 1.22 7.73
N ALA A 131 7.54 2.51 7.49
CA ALA A 131 7.84 3.02 6.15
C ALA A 131 9.09 2.35 5.56
N PHE A 132 10.14 2.16 6.38
CA PHE A 132 11.36 1.46 5.99
C PHE A 132 11.11 0.01 5.60
N PHE A 133 10.48 -0.79 6.46
CA PHE A 133 10.21 -2.20 6.14
C PHE A 133 9.24 -2.35 4.97
N ARG A 134 8.25 -1.46 4.85
CA ARG A 134 7.34 -1.43 3.70
C ARG A 134 8.12 -1.23 2.40
N GLN A 135 8.99 -0.23 2.36
CA GLN A 135 9.82 0.05 1.19
C GLN A 135 10.80 -1.09 0.89
N LEU A 136 11.42 -1.67 1.92
CA LEU A 136 12.34 -2.79 1.81
C LEU A 136 11.66 -4.03 1.20
N LEU A 137 10.45 -4.35 1.66
CA LEU A 137 9.67 -5.47 1.10
C LEU A 137 9.27 -5.22 -0.36
N MET A 138 9.04 -3.97 -0.76
CA MET A 138 8.74 -3.64 -2.16
C MET A 138 9.94 -3.86 -3.09
N VAL A 139 11.19 -3.73 -2.60
CA VAL A 139 12.41 -4.02 -3.41
C VAL A 139 12.40 -5.45 -3.93
N PHE A 140 11.86 -6.40 -3.16
CA PHE A 140 11.84 -7.81 -3.53
C PHE A 140 10.77 -8.17 -4.58
N LEU A 141 9.95 -7.21 -5.04
CA LEU A 141 8.88 -7.28 -6.06
C LEU A 141 7.78 -8.33 -5.80
N VAL A 142 8.13 -9.57 -5.45
CA VAL A 142 7.26 -10.67 -5.08
C VAL A 142 6.25 -10.28 -3.99
N PRO A 143 6.62 -9.58 -2.89
CA PRO A 143 5.64 -9.17 -1.87
C PRO A 143 4.67 -8.09 -2.35
N ALA A 144 4.97 -7.40 -3.46
CA ALA A 144 4.04 -6.43 -4.07
C ALA A 144 3.04 -7.11 -5.01
N LEU A 145 3.40 -8.27 -5.58
CA LEU A 145 2.55 -9.04 -6.49
C LEU A 145 1.58 -9.97 -5.74
N ILE A 146 1.94 -10.44 -4.55
CA ILE A 146 1.08 -11.26 -3.70
C ILE A 146 0.07 -10.38 -2.96
N ASN A 147 -1.21 -10.64 -3.20
CA ASN A 147 -2.32 -9.94 -2.56
C ASN A 147 -2.99 -10.80 -1.49
N ASP A 148 -3.38 -10.14 -0.41
CA ASP A 148 -4.21 -10.63 0.68
C ASP A 148 -5.67 -10.86 0.22
N TYR A 149 -6.50 -11.52 1.03
CA TYR A 149 -7.93 -11.74 0.74
C TYR A 149 -8.68 -10.42 0.48
N ASN A 150 -8.33 -9.36 1.20
CA ASN A 150 -8.85 -8.00 0.99
C ASN A 150 -8.28 -7.30 -0.26
N GLY A 151 -7.38 -7.93 -1.02
CA GLY A 151 -6.65 -7.29 -2.12
C GLY A 151 -5.54 -6.35 -1.66
N ARG A 152 -5.15 -6.40 -0.38
CA ARG A 152 -4.05 -5.62 0.20
C ARG A 152 -2.71 -6.29 -0.15
N ALA A 153 -1.67 -5.53 -0.45
CA ALA A 153 -0.39 -6.13 -0.78
C ALA A 153 0.29 -6.72 0.47
N LEU A 154 1.09 -7.78 0.32
CA LEU A 154 1.70 -8.48 1.45
C LEU A 154 2.59 -7.57 2.32
N HIS A 155 3.32 -6.64 1.68
CA HIS A 155 4.14 -5.65 2.39
C HIS A 155 3.31 -4.67 3.24
N ASP A 156 2.11 -4.31 2.79
CA ASP A 156 1.18 -3.48 3.55
C ASP A 156 0.62 -4.28 4.74
N ARG A 157 0.22 -5.55 4.52
CA ARG A 157 -0.23 -6.46 5.59
C ARG A 157 0.85 -6.67 6.66
N ALA A 158 2.09 -6.95 6.25
CA ALA A 158 3.21 -7.19 7.16
C ALA A 158 3.57 -5.97 8.02
N THR A 159 3.26 -4.76 7.54
CA THR A 159 3.54 -3.51 8.24
C THR A 159 2.33 -2.92 8.96
N GLY A 160 1.18 -3.61 8.95
CA GLY A 160 -0.05 -3.12 9.56
C GLY A 160 -0.60 -1.86 8.88
N THR A 161 -0.34 -1.71 7.58
CA THR A 161 -0.79 -0.57 6.77
C THR A 161 -1.73 -1.03 5.66
N ALA A 162 -2.45 -0.09 5.05
CA ALA A 162 -3.24 -0.34 3.86
C ALA A 162 -3.23 0.90 2.95
N LEU A 163 -3.25 0.69 1.64
CA LEU A 163 -3.45 1.79 0.68
C LEU A 163 -4.93 2.10 0.55
N VAL A 164 -5.31 3.34 0.85
CA VAL A 164 -6.68 3.85 0.73
C VAL A 164 -6.76 4.99 -0.28
N ARG A 165 -7.93 5.15 -0.91
CA ARG A 165 -8.22 6.27 -1.81
C ARG A 165 -8.41 7.56 -1.01
N THR A 166 -8.00 8.68 -1.58
CA THR A 166 -8.24 10.01 -1.00
C THR A 166 -9.37 10.79 -1.67
N ARG A 167 -9.82 10.34 -2.85
CA ARG A 167 -10.89 10.95 -3.65
C ARG A 167 -11.62 9.87 -4.44
#